data_AF-A0A022Q048-F1
#
_entry.id   AF-A0A022Q048-F1
#
_cell.length_a   1.000
_cell.length_b   1.000
_cell.length_c   1.000
_cell.angle_alpha   90.00
_cell.angle_beta   90.00
_cell.angle_gamma   90.00
#
_symmetry.space_group_name_H-M   'P 1'
#
loop_
_entity.id
_entity.type
_entity.pdbx_description
1 polymer ?
#
loop_
_entity_poly.entity_id
_entity_poly.type
_entity_poly.pdbx_seq_one_letter_code
_entity_poly.pdbx_strand_id
1 'polypeptide(L)'
;MEKEAKKEAFRKYLESSGVLDALTKVLVALYEQNDKPSSAVEFVQQKLGGPTLAEYEKVQAEFSDLQTRYNELLAAHQEKCREYDELKVSHSQTSSKETAKEEAPIEEL
;
A
#
# COMPACT_ATOMS: atom_id res chain seq x y z
N MET A 1 -7.25 14.02 46.22
CA MET A 1 -5.79 13.88 46.04
C MET A 1 -5.42 13.08 44.80
N GLU A 2 -6.00 11.89 44.57
CA GLU A 2 -5.65 11.03 43.43
C GLU A 2 -5.82 11.69 42.03
N LYS A 3 -6.91 12.44 41.81
CA LYS A 3 -7.16 13.15 40.55
C LYS A 3 -6.09 14.21 40.23
N GLU A 4 -5.64 14.94 41.24
CA GLU A 4 -4.60 15.97 41.08
C GLU A 4 -3.22 15.32 40.90
N ALA A 5 -2.95 14.22 41.59
CA ALA A 5 -1.72 13.44 41.37
C ALA A 5 -1.62 12.88 39.94
N LYS A 6 -2.74 12.40 39.36
CA LYS A 6 -2.79 11.94 37.95
C LYS A 6 -2.52 13.08 36.96
N LYS A 7 -3.11 14.26 37.18
CA LYS A 7 -2.84 15.44 36.34
C LYS A 7 -1.37 15.86 36.41
N GLU A 8 -0.80 15.89 37.61
CA GLU A 8 0.60 16.25 37.82
C GLU A 8 1.56 15.26 37.15
N ALA A 9 1.29 13.95 37.28
CA ALA A 9 2.06 12.93 36.59
C ALA A 9 2.00 13.09 35.07
N PHE A 10 0.82 13.42 34.51
CA PHE A 10 0.68 13.66 33.07
C PHE A 10 1.44 14.91 32.61
N ARG A 11 1.41 16.00 33.38
CA ARG A 11 2.21 17.21 33.09
C ARG A 11 3.70 16.90 33.06
N LYS A 12 4.21 16.22 34.10
CA LYS A 12 5.61 15.80 34.16
C LYS A 12 6.00 14.90 32.99
N TYR A 13 5.11 14.02 32.56
CA TYR A 13 5.34 13.19 31.38
C TYR A 13 5.46 14.02 30.10
N LEU A 14 4.57 14.98 29.86
CA LEU A 14 4.66 15.85 28.68
C LEU A 14 5.92 16.72 28.69
N GLU A 15 6.35 17.17 29.87
CA GLU A 15 7.58 17.92 30.06
C GLU A 15 8.82 17.04 29.82
N SER A 16 8.90 15.87 30.46
CA SER A 16 10.07 14.98 30.35
C SER A 16 10.21 14.31 28.98
N SER A 17 9.10 14.09 28.27
CA SER A 17 9.10 13.59 26.89
C SER A 17 9.40 14.68 25.85
N GLY A 18 9.51 15.95 26.25
CA GLY A 18 9.79 17.07 25.36
C GLY A 18 8.60 17.54 24.50
N VAL A 19 7.39 17.00 24.72
CA VAL A 19 6.19 17.40 23.97
C VAL A 19 5.89 18.90 24.16
N LEU A 20 6.03 19.41 25.39
CA LEU A 20 5.79 20.83 25.67
C LEU A 20 6.80 21.73 24.95
N ASP A 21 8.09 21.34 24.93
CA ASP A 21 9.14 22.08 24.24
C ASP A 21 8.90 22.10 22.72
N ALA A 22 8.58 20.94 22.13
CA ALA A 22 8.24 20.84 20.72
C ALA A 22 7.04 21.72 20.34
N LEU A 23 5.93 21.64 21.09
CA LEU A 23 4.75 22.48 20.85
C LEU A 23 5.08 23.97 20.98
N THR A 24 5.87 24.33 22.00
CA THR A 24 6.29 25.73 22.21
C THR A 24 7.10 26.24 21.03
N LYS A 25 8.09 25.48 20.55
CA LYS A 25 8.91 25.85 19.39
C LYS A 25 8.08 26.05 18.12
N VAL A 26 7.09 25.19 17.88
CA VAL A 26 6.20 25.34 16.73
C VAL A 26 5.32 26.59 16.84
N LEU A 27 4.78 26.88 18.02
CA LEU A 27 3.99 28.09 18.25
C LEU A 27 4.83 29.37 18.13
N VAL A 28 6.07 29.35 18.62
CA VAL A 28 7.04 30.44 18.43
C VAL A 28 7.32 30.63 16.93
N ALA A 29 7.62 29.56 16.20
CA ALA A 29 7.86 29.64 14.76
C ALA A 29 6.65 30.20 13.97
N LEU A 30 5.42 29.87 14.40
CA LEU A 30 4.19 30.43 13.84
C LEU A 30 4.03 31.92 14.19
N TYR A 31 4.37 32.31 15.42
CA TYR A 31 4.34 33.69 15.86
C TYR A 31 5.35 34.56 15.11
N GLU A 32 6.54 34.03 14.83
CA GLU A 32 7.62 34.72 14.12
C GLU A 32 7.42 34.82 12.60
N GLN A 33 6.45 34.09 12.02
CA GLN A 33 6.12 34.26 10.60
C GLN A 33 5.71 35.72 10.32
N ASN A 34 6.45 36.38 9.41
CA ASN A 34 6.14 37.73 8.91
C ASN A 34 4.77 37.76 8.22
N ASP A 35 4.49 36.77 7.37
CA ASP A 35 3.19 36.55 6.75
C ASP A 35 2.53 35.34 7.40
N LYS A 36 1.35 35.53 8.00
CA LYS A 36 0.64 34.42 8.65
C LYS A 36 0.14 33.42 7.60
N PRO A 37 0.35 32.11 7.81
CA PRO A 37 -0.18 31.11 6.89
C PRO A 37 -1.71 31.19 6.86
N SER A 38 -2.29 30.89 5.71
CA SER A 38 -3.74 30.81 5.53
C SER A 38 -4.39 29.79 6.46
N SER A 39 -3.67 28.72 6.81
CA SER A 39 -4.05 27.72 7.79
C SER A 39 -2.95 27.53 8.85
N ALA A 40 -3.21 28.03 10.06
CA ALA A 40 -2.33 27.80 11.21
C ALA A 40 -2.25 26.32 11.61
N VAL A 41 -3.34 25.57 11.42
CA VAL A 41 -3.41 24.14 11.75
C VAL A 41 -2.49 23.33 10.84
N GLU A 42 -2.52 23.58 9.53
CA GLU A 42 -1.64 22.89 8.57
C GLU A 42 -0.16 23.21 8.85
N PHE A 43 0.16 24.47 9.16
CA PHE A 43 1.52 24.86 9.55
C PHE A 43 2.01 24.06 10.78
N VAL A 44 1.17 23.93 11.81
CA VAL A 44 1.51 23.16 13.02
C VAL A 44 1.70 21.68 12.68
N GLN A 45 0.81 21.09 11.89
CA GLN A 45 0.90 19.69 11.46
C GLN A 45 2.21 19.43 10.72
N GLN A 46 2.55 20.27 9.74
CA GLN A 46 3.79 20.16 8.97
C GLN A 46 5.04 20.28 9.87
N LYS A 47 5.06 21.27 10.79
CA LYS A 47 6.20 21.48 11.69
C LYS A 47 6.39 20.37 12.72
N LEU A 48 5.33 19.65 13.07
CA LEU A 48 5.38 18.46 13.93
C LEU A 48 5.60 17.16 13.14
N GLY A 49 5.77 17.22 11.82
CA GLY A 49 6.00 16.05 10.96
C GLY A 49 4.75 15.22 10.66
N GLY A 50 3.55 15.78 10.88
CA GLY A 50 2.30 15.18 10.44
C GLY A 50 2.10 15.36 8.93
N PRO A 51 1.49 14.38 8.24
CA PRO A 51 1.15 14.53 6.83
C PRO A 51 0.12 15.65 6.65
N THR A 52 0.27 16.42 5.59
CA THR A 52 -0.75 17.35 5.12
C THR A 52 -1.97 16.61 4.56
N LEU A 53 -3.10 17.31 4.46
CA LEU A 53 -4.29 16.78 3.80
C LEU A 53 -3.99 16.34 2.35
N ALA A 54 -3.26 17.18 1.60
CA ALA A 54 -2.87 16.87 0.22
C ALA A 54 -1.98 15.62 0.12
N GLU A 55 -1.02 15.44 1.03
CA GLU A 55 -0.20 14.23 1.08
C GLU A 55 -1.02 12.99 1.42
N TYR A 56 -1.97 13.11 2.36
CA TYR A 56 -2.88 12.03 2.71
C TYR A 56 -3.76 11.61 1.52
N GLU A 57 -4.39 12.59 0.85
CA GLU A 57 -5.21 12.36 -0.34
C GLU A 57 -4.40 11.73 -1.48
N LYS A 58 -3.16 12.20 -1.69
CA LYS A 58 -2.25 11.61 -2.67
C LYS A 58 -1.96 10.14 -2.38
N VAL A 59 -1.60 9.81 -1.14
CA VAL A 59 -1.33 8.42 -0.73
C VAL A 59 -2.58 7.55 -0.88
N GLN A 60 -3.76 8.08 -0.57
CA GLN A 60 -5.03 7.38 -0.75
C GLN A 60 -5.32 7.08 -2.24
N ALA A 61 -5.05 8.04 -3.12
CA ALA A 61 -5.19 7.86 -4.56
C ALA A 61 -4.20 6.82 -5.11
N GLU A 62 -2.93 6.88 -4.70
CA GLU A 62 -1.91 5.91 -5.08
C GLU A 62 -2.27 4.50 -4.61
N PHE A 63 -2.79 4.35 -3.39
CA PHE A 63 -3.26 3.07 -2.87
C PHE A 63 -4.41 2.51 -3.71
N SER A 64 -5.39 3.36 -4.08
CA SER A 64 -6.51 2.95 -4.92
C SER A 64 -6.07 2.51 -6.32
N ASP A 65 -5.16 3.26 -6.95
CA ASP A 65 -4.61 2.90 -8.28
C ASP A 65 -3.83 1.57 -8.21
N LEU A 66 -3.00 1.40 -7.19
CA LEU A 66 -2.25 0.17 -6.99
C LEU A 66 -3.17 -1.03 -6.76
N GLN A 67 -4.24 -0.85 -6.00
CA GLN A 67 -5.23 -1.90 -5.75
C GLN A 67 -5.95 -2.31 -7.05
N THR A 68 -6.32 -1.35 -7.90
CA THR A 68 -6.89 -1.63 -9.22
C THR A 68 -5.93 -2.44 -10.08
N ARG A 69 -4.68 -1.99 -10.22
CA ARG A 69 -3.67 -2.70 -11.02
C ARG A 69 -3.37 -4.10 -10.51
N TYR A 70 -3.33 -4.27 -9.19
CA TYR A 70 -3.15 -5.58 -8.58
C TYR A 70 -4.28 -6.54 -8.97
N ASN A 71 -5.53 -6.08 -8.91
CA ASN A 71 -6.68 -6.90 -9.27
C ASN A 71 -6.70 -7.25 -10.76
N GLU A 72 -6.37 -6.29 -11.63
CA GLU A 72 -6.24 -6.52 -13.09
C GLU A 72 -5.15 -7.56 -13.39
N LEU A 73 -3.98 -7.40 -12.78
CA LEU A 73 -2.87 -8.33 -12.94
C LEU A 73 -3.21 -9.73 -12.41
N LEU A 74 -3.89 -9.80 -11.27
CA LEU A 74 -4.36 -11.06 -10.69
C LEU A 74 -5.34 -11.78 -11.62
N ALA A 75 -6.29 -11.04 -12.20
CA ALA A 75 -7.25 -11.60 -13.16
C ALA A 75 -6.55 -12.11 -14.43
N ALA A 76 -5.63 -11.32 -15.02
CA ALA A 76 -4.87 -11.73 -16.19
C ALA A 76 -3.98 -12.96 -15.91
N HIS A 77 -3.39 -13.03 -14.71
CA HIS A 77 -2.61 -14.20 -14.29
C HIS A 77 -3.48 -15.45 -14.20
N GLN A 78 -4.66 -15.35 -13.59
CA GLN A 78 -5.61 -16.46 -13.48
C GLN A 78 -6.07 -16.97 -14.86
N GLU A 79 -6.37 -16.06 -15.78
CA GLU A 79 -6.73 -16.40 -17.16
C GLU A 79 -5.59 -17.15 -17.85
N LYS A 80 -4.35 -16.64 -17.77
CA LYS A 80 -3.19 -17.29 -18.38
C LYS A 80 -2.88 -18.67 -17.80
N CYS A 81 -3.05 -18.85 -16.49
CA CYS A 81 -2.92 -20.17 -15.87
C CYS A 81 -3.96 -21.15 -16.42
N ARG A 82 -5.22 -20.72 -16.56
CA ARG A 82 -6.28 -21.54 -17.14
C ARG A 82 -5.96 -21.94 -18.59
N GLU A 83 -5.58 -20.99 -19.44
CA GLU A 83 -5.17 -21.26 -20.83
C GLU A 83 -4.01 -22.26 -20.90
N TYR A 84 -2.99 -22.09 -20.04
CA TYR A 84 -1.84 -22.98 -19.98
C TYR A 84 -2.23 -24.42 -19.62
N ASP A 85 -3.10 -24.58 -18.63
CA ASP A 85 -3.60 -25.90 -18.23
C ASP A 85 -4.42 -26.56 -19.36
N GLU A 86 -5.26 -25.80 -20.07
CA GLU A 86 -6.02 -26.28 -21.23
C GLU A 86 -5.12 -26.72 -22.39
N LEU A 87 -4.07 -25.95 -22.70
CA LEU A 87 -3.08 -26.32 -23.72
C LEU A 87 -2.31 -27.58 -23.33
N LYS A 88 -1.91 -27.70 -22.06
CA LYS A 88 -1.21 -28.88 -21.55
C LYS A 88 -2.06 -30.15 -21.67
N VAL A 89 -3.35 -30.05 -21.34
CA VAL A 89 -4.32 -31.15 -21.50
C VAL A 89 -4.51 -31.52 -22.97
N SER A 90 -4.56 -30.53 -23.87
CA SER A 90 -4.68 -30.79 -25.30
C SER A 90 -3.42 -31.45 -25.88
N HIS A 91 -2.23 -31.03 -25.45
CA HIS A 91 -0.95 -31.58 -25.92
C HIS A 91 -0.72 -33.04 -25.48
N SER A 92 -1.17 -33.41 -24.27
CA SER A 92 -1.09 -34.80 -23.81
C SER A 92 -2.04 -35.73 -24.57
N GLN A 93 -3.19 -35.24 -25.06
CA GLN A 93 -4.12 -36.03 -25.88
C GLN A 93 -3.69 -36.17 -27.35
N THR A 94 -2.97 -35.19 -27.92
CA THR A 94 -2.44 -35.30 -29.30
C THR A 94 -1.23 -36.22 -29.37
N SER A 95 -0.33 -36.17 -28.37
CA SER A 95 0.85 -37.05 -28.32
C SER A 95 0.52 -38.54 -28.15
N SER A 96 -0.65 -38.90 -27.61
CA SER A 96 -1.09 -40.31 -27.50
C SER A 96 -1.80 -40.86 -28.75
N LYS A 97 -2.07 -40.04 -29.78
CA LYS A 97 -2.71 -40.51 -31.04
C LYS A 97 -1.73 -40.71 -32.20
N GLU A 98 -0.54 -40.09 -32.17
CA GLU A 98 0.46 -40.25 -33.25
C GLU A 98 1.24 -41.59 -33.19
N THR A 99 1.30 -42.27 -32.04
CA THR A 99 1.98 -43.58 -31.93
C THR A 99 1.17 -44.78 -32.39
N ALA A 100 -0.07 -44.61 -32.88
CA ALA A 100 -0.96 -45.71 -33.25
C ALA A 100 -1.20 -45.87 -34.77
N LYS A 101 -0.56 -45.07 -35.64
CA LYS A 101 -0.85 -45.08 -37.09
C LYS A 101 0.32 -45.45 -38.01
N GLU A 102 1.49 -45.81 -37.49
CA GLU A 102 2.67 -46.16 -38.31
C GLU A 102 3.09 -47.66 -38.24
N GLU A 103 2.18 -48.56 -37.83
CA GLU A 103 2.38 -50.00 -38.04
C GLU A 103 1.15 -50.61 -38.73
N ALA A 104 1.10 -50.51 -40.05
CA ALA A 104 0.32 -51.43 -40.88
C ALA A 104 1.33 -52.30 -41.69
N PRO A 105 1.23 -53.64 -41.66
CA PRO A 105 2.19 -54.50 -42.34
C PRO A 105 2.00 -54.43 -43.85
N ILE A 106 3.10 -54.24 -44.58
CA ILE A 106 3.14 -54.43 -46.04
C ILE A 106 3.20 -55.95 -46.28
N GLU A 107 2.06 -56.55 -46.65
CA GLU A 107 1.98 -57.92 -47.18
C GLU A 107 2.34 -57.94 -48.67
N GLU A 108 3.33 -58.79 -48.97
CA GLU A 108 3.51 -59.66 -50.16
C GLU A 108 3.33 -59.11 -51.58
N LEU A 109 4.42 -59.16 -52.37
CA LEU A 109 4.55 -59.86 -53.66
C LEU A 109 6.02 -59.95 -54.12
#